data_AF-A0A8T6M368-F1
#
_entry.id   AF-A0A8T6M368-F1
#
_cell.length_a   1.000
_cell.length_b   1.000
_cell.length_c   1.000
_cell.angle_alpha   90.00
_cell.angle_beta   90.00
_cell.angle_gamma   90.00
#
_symmetry.space_group_name_H-M   'P 1'
#
loop_
_entity.id
_entity.type
_entity.pdbx_description
1 polymer ?
#
loop_
_entity_poly.entity_id
_entity_poly.type
_entity_poly.pdbx_seq_one_letter_code
_entity_poly.pdbx_strand_id
1 'polypeptide(L)'
;MEKKTKRINKRGQMGIERPYFTPTKFGERAADNVTRWAGSWTFILSFLFFLGLWMATNVYAWLRSWDPYPFILLNLVLSCIAALQAPIILMSQNRAAQKDRQRAEYDYAVNRRAEREIQAIQTQLDRIEKKLNKK
;
A
#
# COMPACT_ATOMS: atom_id res chain seq x y z
N MET A 1 36.85 -19.55 -15.34
CA MET A 1 36.70 -18.07 -15.32
C MET A 1 35.35 -17.61 -14.74
N GLU A 2 34.21 -18.20 -15.14
CA GLU A 2 32.85 -17.77 -14.77
C GLU A 2 32.50 -17.83 -13.25
N LYS A 3 33.03 -18.81 -12.52
CA LYS A 3 32.80 -18.95 -11.06
C LYS A 3 33.41 -17.81 -10.23
N LYS A 4 34.46 -17.13 -10.72
CA LYS A 4 35.12 -16.02 -10.02
C LYS A 4 34.29 -14.74 -10.17
N THR A 5 33.75 -14.49 -11.35
CA THR A 5 32.86 -13.36 -11.65
C THR A 5 31.57 -13.39 -10.80
N LYS A 6 30.95 -14.57 -10.62
CA LYS A 6 29.77 -14.72 -9.76
C LYS A 6 30.05 -14.45 -8.27
N ARG A 7 31.26 -14.75 -7.78
CA ARG A 7 31.65 -14.51 -6.37
C ARG A 7 31.94 -13.04 -6.06
N ILE A 8 32.43 -12.27 -7.04
CA ILE A 8 32.69 -10.83 -6.87
C ILE A 8 31.36 -10.06 -6.83
N ASN A 9 30.39 -10.44 -7.66
CA ASN A 9 29.04 -9.85 -7.65
C ASN A 9 28.28 -10.14 -6.33
N LYS A 10 28.40 -11.34 -5.76
CA LYS A 10 27.76 -11.67 -4.47
C LYS A 10 28.25 -10.84 -3.28
N ARG A 11 29.53 -10.43 -3.25
CA ARG A 11 30.06 -9.59 -2.16
C ARG A 11 29.50 -8.16 -2.18
N GLY A 12 29.15 -7.66 -3.37
CA GLY A 12 28.46 -6.38 -3.55
C GLY A 12 27.00 -6.36 -3.11
N GLN A 13 26.41 -7.50 -2.72
CA GLN A 13 24.98 -7.56 -2.33
C GLN A 13 24.75 -7.83 -0.84
N MET A 14 25.80 -8.14 -0.05
CA MET A 14 25.68 -8.56 1.36
C MET A 14 25.55 -7.42 2.39
N GLY A 15 24.73 -6.39 2.15
CA GLY A 15 24.65 -5.29 3.12
C GLY A 15 23.32 -4.56 3.26
N ILE A 16 22.35 -4.82 2.40
CA ILE A 16 21.02 -4.23 2.52
C ILE A 16 20.03 -5.37 2.41
N GLU A 17 19.61 -5.89 3.56
CA GLU A 17 18.51 -6.85 3.59
C GLU A 17 17.27 -6.17 3.02
N ARG A 18 16.58 -6.86 2.11
CA ARG A 18 15.29 -6.36 1.64
C ARG A 18 14.32 -6.36 2.82
N PRO A 19 13.42 -5.37 2.94
CA PRO A 19 12.36 -5.44 3.91
C PRO A 19 11.58 -6.74 3.68
N TYR A 20 11.70 -7.68 4.62
CA TYR A 20 10.91 -8.90 4.64
C TYR A 20 9.50 -8.50 5.04
N PHE A 21 8.62 -8.34 4.04
CA PHE A 21 7.18 -8.26 4.30
C PHE A 21 6.77 -9.58 4.94
N THR A 22 6.38 -9.53 6.21
CA THR A 22 5.87 -10.70 6.91
C THR A 22 4.70 -11.30 6.13
N PRO A 23 4.59 -12.64 6.04
CA PRO A 23 3.45 -13.28 5.41
C PRO A 23 2.19 -12.79 6.13
N THR A 24 1.33 -12.11 5.36
CA THR A 24 0.12 -11.46 5.86
C THR A 24 -0.75 -12.49 6.59
N LYS A 25 -1.08 -12.22 7.85
CA LYS A 25 -2.03 -13.04 8.61
C LYS A 25 -3.38 -13.06 7.87
N PHE A 26 -4.20 -14.08 8.07
CA PHE A 26 -5.48 -14.24 7.35
C PHE A 26 -6.36 -12.97 7.38
N GLY A 27 -6.38 -12.27 8.51
CA GLY A 27 -7.11 -11.00 8.66
C GLY A 27 -6.53 -9.84 7.83
N GLU A 28 -5.22 -9.80 7.62
CA GLU A 28 -4.58 -8.77 6.78
C GLU A 28 -4.85 -9.00 5.30
N ARG A 29 -4.95 -10.27 4.86
CA ARG A 29 -5.36 -10.62 3.49
C ARG A 29 -6.82 -10.26 3.23
N ALA A 30 -7.70 -10.50 4.21
CA ALA A 30 -9.09 -10.11 4.12
C ALA A 30 -9.23 -8.58 4.06
N ALA A 31 -8.51 -7.85 4.92
CA ALA A 31 -8.49 -6.39 4.92
C ALA A 31 -7.96 -5.82 3.59
N ASP A 32 -6.85 -6.35 3.04
CA ASP A 32 -6.31 -5.92 1.75
C ASP A 32 -7.32 -6.13 0.60
N ASN A 33 -8.05 -7.24 0.61
CA ASN A 33 -9.09 -7.52 -0.38
C ASN A 33 -10.30 -6.59 -0.23
N VAL A 34 -10.75 -6.35 1.00
CA VAL A 34 -11.87 -5.45 1.29
C VAL A 34 -11.49 -4.01 0.91
N THR A 35 -10.28 -3.54 1.21
CA THR A 35 -9.82 -2.20 0.81
C THR A 35 -9.74 -2.06 -0.71
N ARG A 36 -9.23 -3.07 -1.43
CA ARG A 36 -9.21 -3.06 -2.91
C ARG A 36 -10.61 -3.06 -3.52
N TRP A 37 -11.54 -3.79 -2.92
CA TRP A 37 -12.90 -3.89 -3.42
C TRP A 37 -13.74 -2.64 -3.09
N ALA A 38 -13.64 -2.14 -1.86
CA ALA A 38 -14.32 -0.94 -1.39
C ALA A 38 -13.80 0.36 -2.04
N GLY A 39 -12.56 0.37 -2.54
CA GLY A 39 -11.97 1.50 -3.26
C GLY A 39 -12.37 1.59 -4.75
N SER A 40 -13.17 0.67 -5.27
CA SER A 40 -13.59 0.68 -6.67
C SER A 40 -14.78 1.60 -6.91
N TRP A 41 -14.73 2.37 -8.01
CA TRP A 41 -15.86 3.17 -8.50
C TRP A 41 -17.12 2.32 -8.77
N THR A 42 -16.95 1.06 -9.18
CA THR A 42 -18.07 0.14 -9.43
C THR A 42 -18.78 -0.30 -8.15
N PHE A 43 -18.07 -0.39 -7.02
CA PHE A 43 -18.67 -0.75 -5.73
C PHE A 43 -19.57 0.38 -5.22
N ILE A 44 -19.09 1.63 -5.30
CA ILE A 44 -19.87 2.81 -4.91
C ILE A 44 -21.17 2.91 -5.71
N LEU A 45 -21.09 2.75 -7.04
CA LEU A 45 -22.26 2.79 -7.91
C LEU A 45 -23.24 1.63 -7.65
N SER A 46 -22.74 0.42 -7.42
CA SER A 46 -23.59 -0.72 -7.05
C SER A 46 -24.27 -0.54 -5.69
N PHE A 47 -23.59 0.06 -4.72
CA PHE A 47 -24.13 0.31 -3.38
C PHE A 47 -25.20 1.41 -3.41
N LEU A 48 -24.97 2.48 -4.18
CA LEU A 48 -25.97 3.53 -4.44
C LEU A 48 -27.20 2.98 -5.17
N PHE A 49 -27.00 2.10 -6.16
CA PHE A 49 -28.10 1.43 -6.86
C PHE A 49 -28.90 0.53 -5.91
N PHE A 50 -28.22 -0.26 -5.07
CA PHE A 50 -28.87 -1.10 -4.05
C PHE A 50 -29.67 -0.27 -3.04
N LEU A 51 -29.12 0.83 -2.53
CA LEU A 51 -29.83 1.77 -1.64
C LEU A 51 -31.05 2.39 -2.32
N GLY A 52 -30.90 2.82 -3.58
CA GLY A 52 -32.01 3.36 -4.37
C GLY A 52 -33.12 2.33 -4.60
N LEU A 53 -32.76 1.08 -4.91
CA LEU A 53 -33.70 -0.03 -5.09
C LEU A 53 -34.39 -0.42 -3.78
N TRP A 54 -33.65 -0.42 -2.67
CA TRP A 54 -34.20 -0.71 -1.33
C TRP A 54 -35.16 0.38 -0.88
N MET A 55 -34.83 1.65 -1.12
CA MET A 55 -35.70 2.79 -0.87
C MET A 55 -36.96 2.73 -1.74
N ALA A 56 -36.84 2.41 -3.04
CA ALA A 56 -37.97 2.23 -3.93
C ALA A 56 -38.88 1.06 -3.50
N THR A 57 -38.29 -0.04 -3.04
CA THR A 57 -39.03 -1.20 -2.50
C THR A 57 -39.79 -0.84 -1.22
N ASN A 58 -39.18 -0.08 -0.31
CA ASN A 58 -39.84 0.38 0.92
C ASN A 58 -40.96 1.38 0.63
N VAL A 59 -40.79 2.28 -0.34
CA VAL A 59 -41.84 3.21 -0.78
C VAL A 59 -42.98 2.47 -1.49
N TYR A 60 -42.68 1.42 -2.28
CA TYR A 60 -43.70 0.61 -2.95
C TYR A 60 -44.44 -0.35 -2.00
N ALA A 61 -43.80 -0.75 -0.89
CA ALA A 61 -44.39 -1.57 0.18
C ALA A 61 -45.38 -0.82 1.10
N TRP A 62 -45.90 0.34 0.65
CA TRP A 62 -46.88 1.20 1.35
C TRP A 62 -48.15 0.46 1.80
N LEU A 63 -48.47 -0.72 1.25
CA LEU A 63 -49.69 -1.45 1.57
C LEU A 63 -49.69 -2.17 2.94
N ARG A 64 -48.58 -2.21 3.71
CA ARG A 64 -48.52 -3.04 4.94
C ARG A 64 -47.83 -2.45 6.18
N SER A 65 -47.59 -1.14 6.22
CA SER A 65 -47.10 -0.40 7.41
C SER A 65 -45.76 -0.86 8.02
N TRP A 66 -44.90 -1.53 7.25
CA TRP A 66 -43.51 -1.76 7.68
C TRP A 66 -42.67 -0.53 7.29
N ASP A 67 -42.37 0.29 8.31
CA ASP A 67 -41.63 1.57 8.32
C ASP A 67 -42.33 2.83 7.72
N PRO A 68 -43.15 3.55 8.51
CA PRO A 68 -43.66 4.88 8.17
C PRO A 68 -42.54 5.93 8.03
N TYR A 69 -42.81 6.97 7.23
CA TYR A 69 -41.93 8.13 7.06
C TYR A 69 -41.66 8.81 8.43
N PRO A 70 -40.41 9.07 8.86
CA PRO A 70 -39.15 9.11 8.10
C PRO A 70 -38.25 7.91 8.44
N PHE A 71 -38.42 6.77 7.75
CA PHE A 71 -37.56 5.57 7.70
C PHE A 71 -36.48 5.45 8.82
N ILE A 72 -36.93 5.25 10.06
CA ILE A 72 -36.06 5.34 11.25
C ILE A 72 -34.98 4.25 11.25
N LEU A 73 -35.31 3.05 10.77
CA LEU A 73 -34.38 1.93 10.68
C LEU A 73 -33.33 2.15 9.58
N LEU A 74 -33.73 2.71 8.44
CA LEU A 74 -32.80 3.00 7.34
C LEU A 74 -31.78 4.06 7.76
N ASN A 75 -32.25 5.12 8.43
CA ASN A 75 -31.41 6.20 8.90
C ASN A 75 -30.41 5.72 9.99
N LEU A 76 -30.86 4.82 10.87
CA LEU A 76 -30.00 4.21 11.88
C LEU A 76 -28.90 3.33 11.25
N VAL A 77 -29.24 2.49 10.27
CA VAL A 77 -28.27 1.63 9.58
C VAL A 77 -27.25 2.47 8.79
N LEU A 78 -27.71 3.50 8.08
CA LEU A 78 -26.84 4.43 7.35
C LEU A 78 -25.88 5.17 8.28
N SER A 79 -26.38 5.65 9.42
CA SER A 79 -25.56 6.35 10.43
C SER A 79 -24.48 5.43 11.02
N CYS A 80 -24.82 4.16 11.28
CA CYS A 80 -23.86 3.15 11.75
C CYS A 80 -22.78 2.85 10.70
N ILE A 81 -23.16 2.70 9.42
CA ILE A 81 -22.21 2.48 8.32
C ILE A 81 -21.28 3.69 8.18
N ALA A 82 -21.80 4.91 8.21
CA ALA A 82 -21.00 6.13 8.14
C ALA A 82 -20.02 6.25 9.31
N ALA A 83 -20.43 5.90 10.53
CA ALA A 83 -19.55 5.91 11.70
C ALA A 83 -18.37 4.92 11.56
N LEU A 84 -18.57 3.79 10.89
CA LEU A 84 -17.52 2.79 10.65
C LEU A 84 -16.60 3.13 9.47
N GLN A 85 -16.97 4.07 8.59
CA GLN A 85 -16.14 4.45 7.44
C GLN A 85 -14.81 5.10 7.86
N ALA A 86 -14.84 6.08 8.76
CA ALA A 86 -13.65 6.79 9.22
C ALA A 86 -12.54 5.86 9.79
N PRO A 87 -12.83 4.91 10.69
CA PRO A 87 -11.80 4.00 11.22
C PRO A 87 -11.32 2.98 10.19
N ILE A 88 -12.16 2.49 9.27
CA ILE A 88 -11.73 1.59 8.19
C ILE A 88 -10.77 2.32 7.24
N ILE A 89 -11.13 3.54 6.85
CA ILE A 89 -10.26 4.40 6.03
C ILE A 89 -8.95 4.64 6.77
N LEU A 90 -9.00 5.02 8.05
CA LEU A 90 -7.81 5.28 8.88
C LEU A 90 -6.91 4.05 9.03
N MET A 91 -7.48 2.86 9.24
CA MET A 91 -6.71 1.61 9.33
C MET A 91 -6.06 1.27 7.98
N SER A 92 -6.77 1.46 6.87
CA SER A 92 -6.21 1.22 5.53
C SER A 92 -5.08 2.19 5.19
N GLN A 93 -5.22 3.47 5.59
CA GLN A 93 -4.20 4.50 5.41
C GLN A 93 -2.98 4.24 6.30
N ASN A 94 -3.19 3.90 7.57
CA ASN A 94 -2.11 3.57 8.50
C ASN A 94 -1.27 2.40 7.98
N ARG A 95 -1.93 1.36 7.43
CA ARG A 95 -1.23 0.22 6.85
C ARG A 95 -0.48 0.56 5.55
N ALA A 96 -1.04 1.41 4.70
CA ALA A 96 -0.34 1.90 3.52
C ALA A 96 0.91 2.73 3.91
N ALA A 97 0.78 3.65 4.86
CA ALA A 97 1.87 4.49 5.35
C ALA A 97 3.02 3.68 5.98
N GLN A 98 2.70 2.60 6.71
CA GLN A 98 3.72 1.69 7.25
C GLN A 98 4.53 1.00 6.14
N LYS A 99 3.85 0.49 5.09
CA LYS A 99 4.54 -0.12 3.94
C LYS A 99 5.41 0.91 3.20
N ASP A 100 4.90 2.13 3.04
CA ASP A 100 5.60 3.20 2.34
C ASP A 100 6.84 3.67 3.11
N ARG A 101 6.76 3.78 4.45
CA ARG A 101 7.89 4.09 5.32
C ARG A 101 9.00 3.04 5.23
N GLN A 102 8.65 1.76 5.28
CA GLN A 102 9.64 0.67 5.15
C GLN A 102 10.33 0.71 3.78
N ARG A 103 9.58 1.04 2.73
CA ARG A 103 10.14 1.21 1.39
C ARG A 103 11.10 2.40 1.31
N ALA A 104 10.72 3.53 1.89
CA ALA A 104 11.56 4.72 1.95
C ALA A 104 12.87 4.48 2.72
N GLU A 105 12.83 3.76 3.84
CA GLU A 105 14.03 3.38 4.62
C GLU A 105 14.97 2.48 3.80
N TYR A 106 14.42 1.52 3.05
CA TYR A 106 15.21 0.67 2.15
C TYR A 106 15.84 1.46 1.01
N ASP A 107 15.06 2.29 0.32
CA ASP A 107 15.53 3.12 -0.80
C ASP A 107 16.64 4.09 -0.33
N TYR A 108 16.49 4.66 0.87
CA TYR A 108 17.52 5.48 1.50
C TYR A 108 18.83 4.72 1.73
N ALA A 109 18.75 3.49 2.25
CA ALA A 109 19.94 2.66 2.48
C ALA A 109 20.66 2.30 1.16
N VAL A 110 19.91 2.02 0.10
CA VAL A 110 20.44 1.75 -1.24
C VAL A 110 21.14 2.98 -1.81
N ASN A 111 20.50 4.15 -1.74
CA ASN A 111 21.08 5.40 -2.23
C ASN A 111 22.39 5.76 -1.51
N ARG A 112 22.41 5.64 -0.18
CA ARG A 112 23.62 5.85 0.65
C ARG A 112 24.76 4.90 0.31
N ARG A 113 24.44 3.70 -0.17
CA ARG A 113 25.44 2.74 -0.62
C ARG A 113 25.97 3.10 -2.00
N ALA A 114 25.07 3.43 -2.94
CA ALA A 114 25.43 3.88 -4.27
C ALA A 114 26.35 5.10 -4.21
N GLU A 115 26.06 6.06 -3.33
CA GLU A 115 26.91 7.23 -3.09
C GLU A 115 28.35 6.84 -2.69
N ARG A 116 28.51 5.93 -1.73
CA ARG A 116 29.83 5.43 -1.30
C ARG A 116 30.57 4.69 -2.41
N GLU A 117 29.87 3.89 -3.20
CA GLU A 117 30.45 3.17 -4.33
C GLU A 117 30.91 4.14 -5.44
N ILE A 118 30.15 5.20 -5.71
CA ILE A 118 30.53 6.28 -6.63
C ILE A 118 31.78 7.02 -6.13
N GLN A 119 31.83 7.41 -4.86
CA GLN A 119 33.01 8.06 -4.26
C GLN A 119 34.27 7.17 -4.37
N ALA A 120 34.12 5.86 -4.16
CA ALA A 120 35.20 4.91 -4.31
C ALA A 120 35.71 4.83 -5.77
N ILE A 121 34.80 4.86 -6.75
CA ILE A 121 35.15 4.90 -8.17
C ILE A 121 35.87 6.20 -8.53
N GLN A 122 35.37 7.36 -8.08
CA GLN A 122 36.03 8.66 -8.29
C GLN A 122 37.46 8.66 -7.75
N THR A 123 37.65 8.15 -6.53
CA THR A 123 38.98 8.04 -5.92
C THR A 123 39.92 7.14 -6.74
N GLN A 124 39.39 6.08 -7.36
CA GLN A 124 40.18 5.21 -8.24
C GLN A 124 40.53 5.89 -9.56
N LEU A 125 39.59 6.65 -10.15
CA LEU A 125 39.82 7.44 -11.37
C LEU A 125 40.90 8.50 -11.15
N ASP A 126 40.80 9.29 -10.07
CA ASP A 126 41.80 10.31 -9.71
C ASP A 126 43.20 9.69 -9.53
N ARG A 127 43.26 8.49 -8.94
CA ARG A 127 44.51 7.75 -8.74
C ARG A 127 45.11 7.31 -10.08
N ILE A 128 44.29 6.88 -11.03
CA ILE A 128 44.72 6.48 -12.38
C ILE A 128 45.21 7.70 -13.16
N GLU A 129 44.47 8.80 -13.13
CA GLU A 129 44.84 10.07 -13.77
C GLU A 129 46.20 10.58 -13.27
N LYS A 130 46.40 10.62 -11.94
CA LYS A 130 47.68 11.03 -11.34
C LYS A 130 48.86 10.14 -11.76
N LYS A 131 48.62 8.85 -12.05
CA LYS A 131 49.67 7.94 -12.52
C LYS A 131 49.99 8.17 -14.00
N LEU A 132 48.98 8.47 -14.82
CA LEU A 132 49.16 8.77 -16.24
C LEU A 132 49.90 10.11 -16.44
N ASN A 133 49.58 11.13 -15.64
CA ASN A 133 50.17 12.46 -15.76
C ASN A 133 51.61 12.58 -15.20
N LYS A 134 52.16 11.49 -14.64
CA LYS A 134 53.51 11.43 -14.06
C LYS A 134 54.55 10.80 -14.99
N LYS A 135 54.16 10.47 -16.21
CA LYS A 135 54.97 9.79 -17.23
C LYS A 135 55.09 10.69 -18.45
#